data_AF-A0A4P8QVP4-F1
#
_entry.id   AF-A0A4P8QVP4-F1
#
_cell.length_a   1.000
_cell.length_b   1.000
_cell.length_c   1.000
_cell.angle_alpha   90.00
_cell.angle_beta   90.00
_cell.angle_gamma   90.00
#
_symmetry.space_group_name_H-M   'P 1'
#
loop_
_entity.id
_entity.type
_entity.pdbx_description
1 polymer ?
#
loop_
_entity_poly.entity_id
_entity_poly.type
_entity_poly.pdbx_seq_one_letter_code
_entity_poly.pdbx_strand_id
1 'polypeptide(L)'
;MLEKLELTKNVQFYKIKNDDPLRSANENVILDIFNVADDNIEPEHGYILNKFRDIRTFIDNDIQYRYSIKIFPTIRPVYFIRKEIEEEGLYDRIYAFIIIFEFDDHICIIKKSCANITDKIEMNFDLITSAMIADTFNDSDVSFQRISMRNMTVSEKAIRNRSYEAADLKGTFSTHAAGRSIPLFLKYRQGSIVRTISGTGRLVESSHRVNFDDLALWVYNQLLLIKDGSGEKDFLDAFAKQKNLQDVLEVTSPNAILIESASLYDQLIEDSIQIKYVNKKGKDTVLNASQMNMLFKHLERVYTINSDKRISKVLGKAFIRVNNKTLTFDSSFLRSLKVNISGSDVTLQSYIIKNGFYSITFNDPRYMYFIGNCFQDDSGISEINSILDMLTPVKNMSLVKTEKGSFRRNSANFSRDSMFYLVENKHKHDDYVFCDDLGTEWADHITFNKKDSCINFIHSKHGPKSTSASNLHDVIGQAVKNLGYLNFSQADLTKKIHDKLSLNYNSTKGPTQIKRARKGNIVVFDAYMTEMLKDYKLHRKCILSCSFISKSAITTEFKKIQKGEKVNGHITQLLWILSSFSHAVKETNAIPLIYCED
;
A
#
# COMPACT_ATOMS: atom_id res chain seq x y z
N MET A 1 22.27 -5.32 -39.02
CA MET A 1 21.45 -5.89 -37.92
C MET A 1 20.76 -4.82 -37.09
N LEU A 2 21.46 -3.75 -36.69
CA LEU A 2 20.86 -2.62 -35.94
C LEU A 2 19.61 -2.03 -36.61
N GLU A 3 19.65 -1.82 -37.93
CA GLU A 3 18.53 -1.30 -38.75
C GLU A 3 17.31 -2.23 -38.81
N LYS A 4 17.46 -3.51 -38.45
CA LYS A 4 16.36 -4.49 -38.44
C LYS A 4 15.66 -4.56 -37.09
N LEU A 5 16.07 -3.75 -36.11
CA LEU A 5 15.50 -3.78 -34.77
C LEU A 5 14.20 -3.00 -34.72
N GLU A 6 13.16 -3.66 -34.20
CA GLU A 6 11.90 -3.04 -33.85
C GLU A 6 11.72 -3.10 -32.34
N LEU A 7 11.78 -1.94 -31.69
CA LEU A 7 11.90 -1.82 -30.24
C LEU A 7 10.73 -1.05 -29.66
N THR A 8 10.30 -1.45 -28.46
CA THR A 8 9.30 -0.71 -27.68
C THR A 8 9.95 0.45 -26.94
N LYS A 9 9.26 1.60 -26.89
CA LYS A 9 9.67 2.77 -26.09
C LYS A 9 9.52 2.47 -24.59
N ASN A 10 10.61 2.03 -23.97
CA ASN A 10 10.68 1.63 -22.57
C ASN A 10 12.09 1.91 -22.06
N VAL A 11 12.26 2.80 -21.08
CA VAL A 11 13.58 3.24 -20.64
C VAL A 11 13.62 3.54 -19.14
N GLN A 12 14.79 3.36 -18.54
CA GLN A 12 15.14 3.89 -17.22
C GLN A 12 16.32 4.85 -17.37
N PHE A 13 16.29 5.95 -16.63
CA PHE A 13 17.30 6.99 -16.69
C PHE A 13 18.13 7.03 -15.41
N TYR A 14 19.42 7.27 -15.55
CA TYR A 14 20.35 7.33 -14.43
C TYR A 14 21.33 8.48 -14.63
N LYS A 15 21.71 9.14 -13.52
CA LYS A 15 22.72 10.20 -13.48
C LYS A 15 24.00 9.66 -12.82
N ILE A 16 25.17 10.02 -13.34
CA ILE A 16 26.46 9.64 -12.75
C ILE A 16 26.59 10.24 -11.34
N LYS A 17 27.13 9.46 -10.40
CA LYS A 17 27.41 9.94 -9.04
C LYS A 17 28.64 10.86 -9.02
N ASN A 18 28.52 11.96 -8.27
CA ASN A 18 29.59 12.88 -7.85
C ASN A 18 30.25 13.75 -8.95
N ASP A 19 29.49 14.33 -9.90
CA ASP A 19 29.87 15.46 -10.80
C ASP A 19 31.36 15.59 -11.18
N ASP A 20 32.08 14.48 -11.36
CA ASP A 20 33.51 14.47 -11.65
C ASP A 20 33.64 14.39 -13.17
N PRO A 21 34.00 15.48 -13.86
CA PRO A 21 34.09 15.50 -15.32
C PRO A 21 35.16 14.52 -15.86
N LEU A 22 36.10 14.04 -15.03
CA LEU A 22 37.05 12.97 -15.38
C LEU A 22 36.42 11.57 -15.35
N ARG A 23 35.19 11.43 -14.83
CA ARG A 23 34.37 10.21 -14.83
C ARG A 23 33.19 10.29 -15.79
N SER A 24 33.37 10.83 -17.01
CA SER A 24 32.52 10.40 -18.13
C SER A 24 32.44 8.88 -18.06
N ALA A 25 31.26 8.26 -17.97
CA ALA A 25 31.07 6.87 -17.53
C ALA A 25 32.28 6.01 -17.94
N ASN A 26 33.14 5.71 -16.96
CA ASN A 26 34.44 5.09 -17.22
C ASN A 26 34.17 3.83 -18.05
N GLU A 27 34.95 3.59 -19.10
CA GLU A 27 34.73 2.46 -20.00
C GLU A 27 34.53 1.15 -19.23
N ASN A 28 35.30 0.96 -18.15
CA ASN A 28 35.19 -0.18 -17.25
C ASN A 28 33.81 -0.28 -16.55
N VAL A 29 33.18 0.84 -16.22
CA VAL A 29 31.87 0.87 -15.55
C VAL A 29 30.76 0.43 -16.51
N ILE A 30 30.75 0.93 -17.74
CA ILE A 30 29.77 0.52 -18.75
C ILE A 30 30.00 -0.94 -19.13
N LEU A 31 31.25 -1.36 -19.30
CA LEU A 31 31.63 -2.74 -19.60
C LEU A 31 31.17 -3.71 -18.51
N ASP A 32 31.33 -3.35 -17.23
CA ASP A 32 30.87 -4.13 -16.09
C ASP A 32 29.34 -4.35 -16.11
N ILE A 33 28.57 -3.30 -16.41
CA ILE A 33 27.11 -3.42 -16.57
C ILE A 33 26.79 -4.35 -17.75
N PHE A 34 27.53 -4.20 -18.85
CA PHE A 34 27.36 -4.99 -20.07
C PHE A 34 27.66 -6.47 -19.89
N ASN A 35 28.66 -6.81 -19.08
CA ASN A 35 29.03 -8.20 -18.81
C ASN A 35 28.03 -8.85 -17.84
N VAL A 36 27.65 -8.17 -16.75
CA VAL A 36 26.63 -8.72 -15.84
C VAL A 36 25.27 -8.89 -16.54
N ALA A 37 24.96 -8.09 -17.55
CA ALA A 37 23.70 -8.19 -18.28
C ALA A 37 23.52 -9.52 -19.03
N ASP A 38 24.62 -10.18 -19.43
CA ASP A 38 24.60 -11.42 -20.21
C ASP A 38 25.07 -12.66 -19.45
N ASP A 39 25.17 -12.58 -18.11
CA ASP A 39 25.42 -13.74 -17.24
C ASP A 39 24.40 -14.89 -17.45
N ASN A 40 23.25 -14.61 -18.06
CA ASN A 40 22.22 -15.58 -18.40
C ASN A 40 22.20 -15.99 -19.89
N ILE A 41 23.27 -15.72 -20.65
CA ILE A 41 23.41 -16.19 -22.02
C ILE A 41 23.31 -17.72 -22.06
N GLU A 42 22.64 -18.24 -23.08
CA GLU A 42 22.59 -19.67 -23.31
C GLU A 42 24.01 -20.22 -23.54
N PRO A 43 24.41 -21.31 -22.86
CA PRO A 43 25.72 -21.91 -23.05
C PRO A 43 26.02 -22.19 -24.53
N GLU A 44 27.29 -22.02 -24.92
CA GLU A 44 27.79 -22.28 -26.28
C GLU A 44 27.18 -21.40 -27.40
N HIS A 45 26.31 -20.44 -27.06
CA HIS A 45 25.75 -19.49 -28.01
C HIS A 45 26.47 -18.13 -27.92
N GLY A 46 26.67 -17.51 -29.08
CA GLY A 46 27.26 -16.17 -29.20
C GLY A 46 26.21 -15.05 -29.24
N TYR A 47 26.68 -13.82 -29.43
CA TYR A 47 25.83 -12.65 -29.60
C TYR A 47 25.30 -12.54 -31.03
N ILE A 48 24.02 -12.21 -31.17
CA ILE A 48 23.40 -11.80 -32.45
C ILE A 48 23.89 -10.42 -32.85
N LEU A 49 24.06 -9.55 -31.86
CA LEU A 49 24.59 -8.20 -32.00
C LEU A 49 25.36 -7.87 -30.73
N ASN A 50 26.58 -7.38 -30.88
CA ASN A 50 27.40 -6.91 -29.77
C ASN A 50 28.20 -5.69 -30.26
N LYS A 51 27.78 -4.51 -29.81
CA LYS A 51 28.43 -3.23 -30.07
C LYS A 51 28.67 -2.54 -28.74
N PHE A 52 29.85 -1.99 -28.55
CA PHE A 52 30.25 -1.38 -27.30
C PHE A 52 30.77 0.03 -27.57
N ARG A 53 30.08 1.02 -27.00
CA ARG A 53 30.35 2.46 -27.11
C ARG A 53 30.61 2.96 -28.53
N ASP A 54 29.87 2.41 -29.51
CA ASP A 54 29.85 2.97 -30.87
C ASP A 54 29.23 4.39 -30.82
N ILE A 55 29.63 5.25 -31.76
CA ILE A 55 29.13 6.62 -31.88
C ILE A 55 28.11 6.69 -33.02
N ARG A 56 27.02 7.42 -32.79
CA ARG A 56 26.08 7.84 -33.84
C ARG A 56 25.74 9.33 -33.68
N THR A 57 25.20 9.91 -34.74
CA THR A 57 24.73 11.30 -34.77
C THR A 57 23.25 11.31 -35.09
N PHE A 58 22.46 12.09 -34.36
CA PHE A 58 21.05 12.32 -34.74
C PHE A 58 20.98 13.07 -36.07
N ILE A 59 20.22 12.52 -37.03
CA ILE A 59 20.13 13.02 -38.40
C ILE A 59 19.72 14.50 -38.45
N ASP A 60 18.79 14.91 -37.57
CA ASP A 60 18.18 16.23 -37.62
C ASP A 60 18.88 17.31 -36.77
N ASN A 61 19.73 16.92 -35.80
CA ASN A 61 20.23 17.84 -34.77
C ASN A 61 21.77 17.93 -34.70
N ASP A 62 22.51 17.15 -35.49
CA ASP A 62 23.99 17.01 -35.44
C ASP A 62 24.56 16.72 -34.04
N ILE A 63 23.72 16.15 -33.16
CA ILE A 63 24.11 15.77 -31.80
C ILE A 63 24.66 14.36 -31.84
N GLN A 64 25.92 14.20 -31.41
CA GLN A 64 26.56 12.91 -31.23
C GLN A 64 26.15 12.26 -29.92
N TYR A 65 25.95 10.95 -29.95
CA TYR A 65 25.71 10.14 -28.76
C TYR A 65 26.46 8.81 -28.87
N ARG A 66 26.78 8.23 -27.70
CA ARG A 66 27.36 6.88 -27.62
C ARG A 66 26.28 5.87 -27.29
N TYR A 67 26.42 4.68 -27.84
CA TYR A 67 25.55 3.57 -27.49
C TYR A 67 26.32 2.26 -27.35
N SER A 68 25.80 1.38 -26.51
CA SER A 68 26.21 0.00 -26.42
C SER A 68 24.97 -0.88 -26.57
N ILE A 69 25.04 -1.95 -27.37
CA ILE A 69 23.94 -2.91 -27.54
C ILE A 69 24.44 -4.36 -27.54
N LYS A 70 23.77 -5.22 -26.77
CA LYS A 70 23.94 -6.68 -26.80
C LYS A 70 22.59 -7.35 -27.06
N ILE A 71 22.57 -8.33 -27.95
CA ILE A 71 21.42 -9.21 -28.21
C ILE A 71 21.93 -10.65 -28.19
N PHE A 72 21.33 -11.50 -27.37
CA PHE A 72 21.78 -12.87 -27.14
C PHE A 72 20.62 -13.80 -26.77
N PRO A 73 20.73 -15.11 -27.07
CA PRO A 73 19.75 -16.09 -26.63
C PRO A 73 19.90 -16.40 -25.13
N THR A 74 18.78 -16.69 -24.47
CA THR A 74 18.72 -17.20 -23.10
C THR A 74 17.61 -18.24 -23.00
N ILE A 75 17.76 -19.17 -22.07
CA ILE A 75 16.83 -20.29 -21.87
C ILE A 75 15.98 -20.07 -20.63
N ARG A 76 14.67 -20.34 -20.72
CA ARG A 76 13.73 -20.29 -19.60
C ARG A 76 13.06 -21.66 -19.45
N PRO A 77 13.06 -22.27 -18.25
CA PRO A 77 12.43 -23.58 -18.06
C PRO A 77 10.90 -23.50 -18.25
N VAL A 78 10.32 -24.58 -18.77
CA VAL A 78 8.89 -24.76 -18.96
C VAL A 78 8.27 -25.30 -17.68
N TYR A 79 7.55 -24.44 -16.95
CA TYR A 79 7.05 -24.78 -15.61
C TYR A 79 5.71 -25.53 -15.57
N PHE A 80 4.94 -25.52 -16.66
CA PHE A 80 3.65 -26.21 -16.72
C PHE A 80 3.78 -27.70 -17.09
N ILE A 81 5.00 -28.18 -17.36
CA ILE A 81 5.31 -29.59 -17.58
C ILE A 81 6.20 -30.05 -16.43
N ARG A 82 5.77 -31.11 -15.74
CA ARG A 82 6.51 -31.65 -14.60
C ARG A 82 7.77 -32.34 -15.11
N LYS A 83 8.93 -31.95 -14.57
CA LYS A 83 10.19 -32.66 -14.79
C LYS A 83 10.16 -34.00 -14.06
N GLU A 84 10.31 -35.12 -14.78
CA GLU A 84 10.61 -36.41 -14.17
C GLU A 84 12.08 -36.47 -13.71
N ILE A 85 12.39 -37.29 -12.71
CA ILE A 85 13.69 -37.27 -12.00
C ILE A 85 14.87 -37.55 -12.96
N GLU A 86 14.61 -38.25 -14.06
CA GLU A 86 15.63 -38.73 -15.00
C GLU A 86 15.59 -38.01 -16.37
N GLU A 87 14.66 -37.07 -16.58
CA GLU A 87 14.53 -36.36 -17.85
C GLU A 87 15.20 -34.98 -17.83
N GLU A 88 15.79 -34.56 -18.95
CA GLU A 88 16.15 -33.17 -19.15
C GLU A 88 14.88 -32.31 -19.14
N GLY A 89 14.95 -31.17 -18.44
CA GLY A 89 13.82 -30.25 -18.40
C GLY A 89 13.55 -29.67 -19.79
N LEU A 90 12.31 -29.34 -20.08
CA LEU A 90 11.98 -28.55 -21.27
C LEU A 90 12.33 -27.08 -21.01
N TYR A 91 12.91 -26.42 -22.01
CA TYR A 91 13.27 -25.00 -21.96
C TYR A 91 12.79 -24.27 -23.21
N ASP A 92 12.22 -23.09 -23.02
CA ASP A 92 11.97 -22.13 -24.09
C ASP A 92 13.23 -21.29 -24.33
N ARG A 93 13.69 -21.23 -25.58
CA ARG A 93 14.67 -20.24 -25.99
C ARG A 93 13.98 -18.91 -26.25
N ILE A 94 14.43 -17.88 -25.56
CA ILE A 94 14.02 -16.49 -25.79
C ILE A 94 15.26 -15.65 -26.11
N TYR A 95 15.04 -14.46 -26.69
CA TYR A 95 16.12 -13.52 -26.98
C TYR A 95 16.08 -12.35 -26.01
N ALA A 96 17.19 -12.15 -25.31
CA ALA A 96 17.43 -11.05 -24.40
C ALA A 96 18.19 -9.93 -25.12
N PHE A 97 18.03 -8.70 -24.63
CA PHE A 97 18.84 -7.58 -25.10
C PHE A 97 19.00 -6.51 -24.04
N ILE A 98 20.12 -5.80 -24.12
CA ILE A 98 20.39 -4.57 -23.37
C ILE A 98 20.91 -3.51 -24.34
N ILE A 99 20.39 -2.29 -24.19
CA ILE A 99 20.85 -1.08 -24.87
C ILE A 99 21.16 -0.05 -23.79
N ILE A 100 22.34 0.55 -23.88
CA ILE A 100 22.73 1.68 -23.05
C ILE A 100 23.02 2.84 -24.00
N PHE A 101 22.27 3.93 -23.85
CA PHE A 101 22.59 5.21 -24.46
C PHE A 101 23.31 6.09 -23.44
N GLU A 102 24.35 6.78 -23.87
CA GLU A 102 25.11 7.72 -23.04
C GLU A 102 24.91 9.13 -23.60
N PHE A 103 24.38 10.02 -22.76
CA PHE A 103 24.13 11.43 -23.08
C PHE A 103 24.66 12.29 -21.93
N ASP A 104 25.70 13.09 -22.17
CA ASP A 104 26.38 13.90 -21.15
C ASP A 104 26.78 13.08 -19.90
N ASP A 105 26.28 13.48 -18.74
CA ASP A 105 26.42 12.84 -17.42
C ASP A 105 25.33 11.80 -17.11
N HIS A 106 24.55 11.38 -18.11
CA HIS A 106 23.44 10.45 -17.98
C HIS A 106 23.64 9.18 -18.80
N ILE A 107 23.11 8.07 -18.27
CA ILE A 107 22.91 6.84 -19.03
C ILE A 107 21.43 6.47 -19.04
N CYS A 108 20.97 5.98 -20.19
CA CYS A 108 19.61 5.54 -20.40
C CYS A 108 19.63 4.06 -20.78
N ILE A 109 18.97 3.22 -19.99
CA ILE A 109 19.03 1.77 -20.13
C ILE A 109 17.68 1.22 -20.58
N ILE A 110 17.73 0.42 -21.65
CA ILE A 110 16.61 -0.36 -22.17
C ILE A 110 17.04 -1.82 -22.12
N LYS A 111 16.30 -2.67 -21.42
CA LYS A 111 16.65 -4.08 -21.32
C LYS A 111 15.43 -4.99 -21.29
N LYS A 112 15.60 -6.20 -21.80
CA LYS A 112 14.59 -7.27 -21.75
C LYS A 112 15.27 -8.61 -21.51
N SER A 113 14.77 -9.36 -20.53
CA SER A 113 15.20 -10.73 -20.21
C SER A 113 16.71 -10.90 -19.93
N CYS A 114 17.40 -9.82 -19.53
CA CYS A 114 18.79 -9.86 -19.07
C CYS A 114 18.88 -10.26 -17.61
N ALA A 115 20.06 -10.73 -17.21
CA ALA A 115 20.45 -10.88 -15.82
C ALA A 115 20.38 -9.54 -15.04
N ASN A 116 20.44 -9.65 -13.71
CA ASN A 116 20.22 -8.52 -12.81
C ASN A 116 21.46 -7.62 -12.73
N ILE A 117 21.35 -6.40 -13.28
CA ILE A 117 22.43 -5.39 -13.34
C ILE A 117 22.38 -4.35 -12.21
N THR A 118 21.42 -4.43 -11.29
CA THR A 118 21.14 -3.38 -10.30
C THR A 118 22.38 -3.02 -9.46
N ASP A 119 23.14 -4.00 -8.99
CA ASP A 119 24.28 -3.75 -8.11
C ASP A 119 25.38 -2.94 -8.81
N LYS A 120 25.61 -3.18 -10.11
CA LYS A 120 26.61 -2.45 -10.91
C LYS A 120 26.19 -1.02 -11.20
N ILE A 121 24.89 -0.80 -11.42
CA ILE A 121 24.32 0.53 -11.62
C ILE A 121 24.39 1.33 -10.32
N GLU A 122 23.89 0.78 -9.21
CA GLU A 122 23.80 1.48 -7.93
C GLU A 122 25.17 1.84 -7.35
N MET A 123 26.26 1.20 -7.78
CA MET A 123 27.61 1.61 -7.38
C MET A 123 28.01 2.98 -7.96
N ASN A 124 27.61 3.29 -9.19
CA ASN A 124 28.16 4.41 -9.95
C ASN A 124 27.12 5.46 -10.38
N PHE A 125 25.83 5.12 -10.35
CA PHE A 125 24.75 5.97 -10.83
C PHE A 125 23.63 6.10 -9.80
N ASP A 126 22.98 7.26 -9.79
CA ASP A 126 21.72 7.52 -9.09
C ASP A 126 20.55 7.41 -10.08
N LEU A 127 19.49 6.70 -9.69
CA LEU A 127 18.28 6.53 -10.49
C LEU A 127 17.48 7.85 -10.55
N ILE A 128 17.04 8.25 -11.75
CA ILE A 128 16.02 9.29 -11.90
C ILE A 128 14.67 8.74 -11.43
N THR A 129 14.08 9.40 -10.45
CA THR A 129 12.90 8.87 -9.75
C THR A 129 11.62 9.04 -10.56
N SER A 130 10.57 8.29 -10.18
CA SER A 130 9.24 8.45 -10.78
C SER A 130 8.68 9.86 -10.60
N ALA A 131 9.02 10.55 -9.50
CA ALA A 131 8.64 11.93 -9.26
C ALA A 131 9.28 12.87 -10.30
N MET A 132 10.59 12.76 -10.52
CA MET A 132 11.29 13.56 -11.53
C MET A 132 10.73 13.34 -12.95
N ILE A 133 10.33 12.12 -13.29
CA ILE A 133 9.68 11.83 -14.58
C ILE A 133 8.26 12.44 -14.62
N ALA A 134 7.53 12.41 -13.51
CA ALA A 134 6.21 13.03 -13.44
C ALA A 134 6.28 14.56 -13.60
N ASP A 135 7.35 15.21 -13.16
CA ASP A 135 7.56 16.67 -13.26
C ASP A 135 7.78 17.19 -14.70
N THR A 136 7.85 16.28 -15.69
CA THR A 136 8.02 16.61 -17.11
C THR A 136 6.77 17.14 -17.81
N PHE A 137 5.61 17.13 -17.14
CA PHE A 137 4.33 17.57 -17.70
C PHE A 137 3.49 18.32 -16.66
N ASN A 138 2.54 19.15 -17.06
CA ASN A 138 1.56 19.71 -16.12
C ASN A 138 0.39 18.74 -15.93
N ASP A 139 -0.22 18.75 -14.74
CA ASP A 139 -1.42 17.93 -14.49
C ASP A 139 -2.62 18.37 -15.34
N SER A 140 -2.67 19.64 -15.76
CA SER A 140 -3.66 20.18 -16.69
C SER A 140 -3.58 19.55 -18.09
N ASP A 141 -2.38 19.14 -18.53
CA ASP A 141 -2.10 18.66 -19.89
C ASP A 141 -2.35 17.14 -20.08
N VAL A 142 -2.60 16.42 -18.98
CA VAL A 142 -2.72 14.95 -18.99
C VAL A 142 -4.02 14.48 -18.39
N SER A 143 -4.57 13.34 -18.85
CA SER A 143 -5.62 12.62 -18.15
C SER A 143 -5.05 11.38 -17.46
N PHE A 144 -5.26 11.28 -16.15
CA PHE A 144 -4.75 10.16 -15.36
C PHE A 144 -5.70 8.98 -15.49
N GLN A 145 -5.29 7.95 -16.23
CA GLN A 145 -6.15 6.79 -16.50
C GLN A 145 -6.08 5.75 -15.40
N ARG A 146 -4.89 5.53 -14.81
CA ARG A 146 -4.71 4.58 -13.73
C ARG A 146 -3.64 5.04 -12.76
N ILE A 147 -3.90 4.84 -11.47
CA ILE A 147 -2.92 5.04 -10.41
C ILE A 147 -2.92 3.83 -9.48
N SER A 148 -1.72 3.29 -9.19
CA SER A 148 -1.54 2.32 -8.10
C SER A 148 -0.72 2.97 -7.01
N MET A 149 -1.10 2.73 -5.75
CA MET A 149 -0.54 3.41 -4.60
C MET A 149 -0.38 2.50 -3.38
N ARG A 150 0.63 2.78 -2.56
CA ARG A 150 0.88 2.15 -1.25
C ARG A 150 0.52 3.13 -0.14
N ASN A 151 -0.44 2.77 0.71
CA ASN A 151 -0.77 3.56 1.89
C ASN A 151 0.39 3.60 2.87
N MET A 152 0.59 4.72 3.55
CA MET A 152 1.68 4.94 4.50
C MET A 152 1.37 4.29 5.86
N THR A 153 1.22 2.96 5.87
CA THR A 153 0.84 2.19 7.05
C THR A 153 1.48 0.82 7.07
N VAL A 154 1.83 0.38 8.28
CA VAL A 154 2.29 -0.98 8.57
C VAL A 154 1.21 -1.85 9.21
N SER A 155 0.04 -1.31 9.57
CA SER A 155 -0.99 -2.05 10.32
C SER A 155 -1.43 -3.34 9.61
N GLU A 156 -1.57 -4.41 10.38
CA GLU A 156 -2.06 -5.72 9.92
C GLU A 156 -3.54 -5.67 9.49
N LYS A 157 -4.30 -4.70 9.99
CA LYS A 157 -5.73 -4.54 9.70
C LYS A 157 -6.03 -3.48 8.63
N ALA A 158 -5.00 -2.82 8.10
CA ALA A 158 -5.16 -1.73 7.14
C ALA A 158 -4.94 -2.21 5.69
N ILE A 159 -5.66 -1.60 4.76
CA ILE A 159 -5.42 -1.79 3.32
C ILE A 159 -4.05 -1.19 2.98
N ARG A 160 -3.17 -2.02 2.40
CA ARG A 160 -1.80 -1.63 2.07
C ARG A 160 -1.68 -1.02 0.67
N ASN A 161 -2.18 -1.71 -0.35
CA ASN A 161 -2.11 -1.28 -1.74
C ASN A 161 -3.50 -1.05 -2.32
N ARG A 162 -3.63 -0.07 -3.21
CA ARG A 162 -4.85 0.21 -3.98
C ARG A 162 -4.50 0.56 -5.42
N SER A 163 -5.37 0.20 -6.36
CA SER A 163 -5.27 0.58 -7.77
C SER A 163 -6.61 1.11 -8.22
N TYR A 164 -6.63 2.30 -8.82
CA TYR A 164 -7.81 2.96 -9.35
C TYR A 164 -7.64 3.19 -10.84
N GLU A 165 -8.69 2.96 -11.61
CA GLU A 165 -8.70 3.15 -13.07
C GLU A 165 -10.00 3.83 -13.51
N ALA A 166 -9.87 4.83 -14.37
CA ALA A 166 -10.97 5.63 -14.93
C ALA A 166 -10.55 6.21 -16.29
N ALA A 167 -11.49 6.87 -16.98
CA ALA A 167 -11.14 7.62 -18.20
C ALA A 167 -10.21 8.81 -17.88
N ASP A 168 -10.54 9.53 -16.80
CA ASP A 168 -9.68 10.49 -16.11
C ASP A 168 -10.00 10.45 -14.61
N LEU A 169 -8.98 10.25 -13.79
CA LEU A 169 -9.10 10.22 -12.34
C LEU A 169 -9.26 11.63 -11.75
N LYS A 170 -8.87 12.68 -12.47
CA LYS A 170 -9.13 14.06 -12.03
C LYS A 170 -10.63 14.29 -11.88
N GLY A 171 -11.05 14.84 -10.75
CA GLY A 171 -12.46 15.07 -10.42
C GLY A 171 -13.29 13.82 -10.05
N THR A 172 -12.81 12.62 -10.34
CA THR A 172 -13.47 11.36 -9.95
C THR A 172 -12.84 10.74 -8.70
N PHE A 173 -11.52 10.87 -8.57
CA PHE A 173 -10.76 10.35 -7.45
C PHE A 173 -10.83 11.31 -6.26
N SER A 174 -11.22 10.79 -5.10
CA SER A 174 -11.21 11.55 -3.85
C SER A 174 -9.78 11.69 -3.33
N THR A 175 -9.23 12.90 -3.38
CA THR A 175 -7.89 13.23 -2.87
C THR A 175 -7.83 13.38 -1.35
N HIS A 176 -8.96 13.23 -0.64
CA HIS A 176 -9.10 13.50 0.79
C HIS A 176 -8.26 12.61 1.73
N ALA A 177 -7.45 11.67 1.23
CA ALA A 177 -6.24 11.17 1.92
C ALA A 177 -5.19 10.62 0.97
N ALA A 178 -5.11 11.21 -0.21
CA ALA A 178 -4.06 10.90 -1.17
C ALA A 178 -2.67 11.13 -0.54
N GLY A 179 -2.54 12.07 0.40
CA GLY A 179 -1.24 12.45 1.01
C GLY A 179 -0.60 11.32 1.79
N ARG A 180 -1.38 10.32 2.17
CA ARG A 180 -0.92 9.09 2.82
C ARG A 180 -0.70 7.94 1.84
N SER A 181 -0.70 8.20 0.56
CA SER A 181 -0.57 7.19 -0.46
C SER A 181 0.63 7.51 -1.34
N ILE A 182 1.60 6.60 -1.35
CA ILE A 182 2.80 6.67 -2.18
C ILE A 182 2.42 6.19 -3.58
N PRO A 183 2.51 7.03 -4.63
CA PRO A 183 2.26 6.59 -6.00
C PRO A 183 3.34 5.60 -6.45
N LEU A 184 2.92 4.39 -6.84
CA LEU A 184 3.81 3.33 -7.34
C LEU A 184 3.66 3.08 -8.83
N PHE A 185 2.57 3.53 -9.43
CA PHE A 185 2.34 3.37 -10.85
C PHE A 185 1.40 4.47 -11.33
N LEU A 186 1.76 5.11 -12.43
CA LEU A 186 0.92 6.07 -13.12
C LEU A 186 0.73 5.60 -14.56
N LYS A 187 -0.49 5.64 -15.05
CA LYS A 187 -0.82 5.58 -16.48
C LYS A 187 -1.58 6.85 -16.81
N TYR A 188 -1.05 7.63 -17.74
CA TYR A 188 -1.64 8.89 -18.15
C TYR A 188 -1.68 8.98 -19.68
N ARG A 189 -2.61 9.80 -20.16
CA ARG A 189 -2.71 10.13 -21.58
C ARG A 189 -2.41 11.62 -21.76
N GLN A 190 -1.54 11.92 -22.72
CA GLN A 190 -1.20 13.27 -23.15
C GLN A 190 -1.52 13.38 -24.64
N GLY A 191 -2.62 14.05 -24.98
CA GLY A 191 -3.18 14.01 -26.33
C GLY A 191 -3.55 12.59 -26.77
N SER A 192 -2.93 12.08 -27.84
CA SER A 192 -3.13 10.72 -28.35
C SER A 192 -2.17 9.68 -27.73
N ILE A 193 -1.16 10.13 -26.98
CA ILE A 193 -0.09 9.28 -26.46
C ILE A 193 -0.47 8.80 -25.06
N VAL A 194 -0.32 7.50 -24.82
CA VAL A 194 -0.46 6.90 -23.48
C VAL A 194 0.92 6.54 -22.95
N ARG A 195 1.23 6.99 -21.74
CA ARG A 195 2.49 6.69 -21.07
C ARG A 195 2.24 6.07 -19.70
N THR A 196 3.21 5.30 -19.24
CA THR A 196 3.24 4.78 -17.88
C THR A 196 4.57 5.07 -17.19
N ILE A 197 4.49 5.36 -15.89
CA ILE A 197 5.64 5.53 -15.00
C ILE A 197 5.50 4.50 -13.88
N SER A 198 6.51 3.65 -13.70
CA SER A 198 6.58 2.74 -12.56
C SER A 198 7.30 3.37 -11.37
N GLY A 199 7.07 2.84 -10.17
CA GLY A 199 7.79 3.23 -8.96
C GLY A 199 9.29 2.91 -8.98
N THR A 200 9.74 2.13 -9.96
CA THR A 200 11.16 1.87 -10.25
C THR A 200 11.78 2.89 -11.22
N GLY A 201 11.08 3.99 -11.52
CA GLY A 201 11.56 5.04 -12.42
C GLY A 201 11.60 4.62 -13.90
N ARG A 202 10.79 3.64 -14.31
CA ARG A 202 10.70 3.22 -15.71
C ARG A 202 9.59 3.99 -16.43
N LEU A 203 9.94 4.62 -17.54
CA LEU A 203 9.01 5.29 -18.45
C LEU A 203 8.73 4.40 -19.65
N VAL A 204 7.45 4.16 -19.92
CA VAL A 204 7.00 3.42 -21.10
C VAL A 204 6.00 4.26 -21.87
N GLU A 205 6.15 4.33 -23.19
CA GLU A 205 5.17 4.92 -24.10
C GLU A 205 4.48 3.81 -24.89
N SER A 206 3.15 3.80 -24.85
CA SER A 206 2.34 2.83 -25.59
C SER A 206 2.26 3.28 -27.04
N SER A 207 3.10 2.67 -27.88
CA SER A 207 3.17 2.92 -29.32
C SER A 207 3.46 1.62 -30.08
N HIS A 208 3.38 1.68 -31.40
CA HIS A 208 4.04 0.69 -32.25
C HIS A 208 5.55 0.65 -31.97
N ARG A 209 6.18 -0.48 -32.30
CA ARG A 209 7.63 -0.60 -32.22
C ARG A 209 8.27 0.38 -33.19
N VAL A 210 9.41 0.94 -32.78
CA VAL A 210 10.19 1.92 -33.54
C VAL A 210 11.57 1.36 -33.85
N ASN A 211 12.24 1.93 -34.84
CA ASN A 211 13.61 1.55 -35.15
C ASN A 211 14.60 2.07 -34.07
N PHE A 212 15.87 1.67 -34.17
CA PHE A 212 16.90 2.02 -33.20
C PHE A 212 17.15 3.53 -33.08
N ASP A 213 17.17 4.27 -34.20
CA ASP A 213 17.49 5.69 -34.22
C ASP A 213 16.33 6.54 -33.67
N ASP A 214 15.09 6.21 -34.06
CA ASP A 214 13.87 6.81 -33.51
C ASP A 214 13.76 6.58 -32.01
N LEU A 215 14.18 5.40 -31.54
CA LEU A 215 14.22 5.10 -30.10
C LEU A 215 15.26 5.97 -29.39
N ALA A 216 16.48 6.08 -29.92
CA ALA A 216 17.53 6.90 -29.36
C ALA A 216 17.10 8.37 -29.27
N LEU A 217 16.47 8.90 -30.33
CA LEU A 217 15.95 10.26 -30.37
C LEU A 217 14.82 10.46 -29.36
N TRP A 218 13.89 9.51 -29.25
CA TRP A 218 12.83 9.55 -28.24
C TRP A 218 13.40 9.57 -26.82
N VAL A 219 14.38 8.71 -26.51
CA VAL A 219 15.04 8.68 -25.20
C VAL A 219 15.72 10.01 -24.89
N TYR A 220 16.45 10.57 -25.85
CA TYR A 220 17.12 11.86 -25.69
C TYR A 220 16.12 12.99 -25.40
N ASN A 221 15.01 13.05 -26.15
CA ASN A 221 13.96 14.05 -25.92
C ASN A 221 13.31 13.91 -24.53
N GLN A 222 13.09 12.68 -24.05
CA GLN A 222 12.60 12.48 -22.68
C GLN A 222 13.62 12.93 -21.63
N LEU A 223 14.91 12.71 -21.86
CA LEU A 223 15.96 13.18 -20.95
C LEU A 223 16.02 14.71 -20.89
N LEU A 224 15.86 15.41 -22.01
CA LEU A 224 15.78 16.87 -22.02
C LEU A 224 14.61 17.38 -21.18
N LEU A 225 13.42 16.78 -21.35
CA LEU A 225 12.25 17.12 -20.53
C LEU A 225 12.48 16.89 -19.03
N ILE A 226 13.21 15.84 -18.66
CA ILE A 226 13.57 15.56 -17.26
C ILE A 226 14.54 16.62 -16.71
N LYS A 227 15.50 17.09 -17.52
CA LYS A 227 16.45 18.14 -17.13
C LYS A 227 15.77 19.49 -16.94
N ASP A 228 14.76 19.80 -17.76
CA ASP A 228 14.01 21.07 -17.74
C ASP A 228 12.75 21.04 -16.84
N GLY A 229 12.50 19.92 -16.17
CA GLY A 229 11.26 19.63 -15.46
C GLY A 229 10.88 20.70 -14.43
N SER A 230 9.67 21.25 -14.57
CA SER A 230 9.06 22.22 -13.66
C SER A 230 7.53 22.19 -13.73
N GLY A 231 6.95 21.05 -14.16
CA GLY A 231 5.52 20.94 -14.41
C GLY A 231 4.67 21.19 -13.17
N GLU A 232 3.61 21.99 -13.33
CA GLU A 232 2.69 22.33 -12.25
C GLU A 232 1.79 21.13 -11.89
N LYS A 233 1.69 20.86 -10.59
CA LYS A 233 0.99 19.71 -10.02
C LYS A 233 -0.17 20.15 -9.13
N ASP A 234 -1.37 19.75 -9.51
CA ASP A 234 -2.58 19.95 -8.71
C ASP A 234 -3.09 18.61 -8.16
N PHE A 235 -3.04 17.56 -8.99
CA PHE A 235 -3.51 16.23 -8.66
C PHE A 235 -2.42 15.42 -7.95
N LEU A 236 -1.21 15.36 -8.53
CA LEU A 236 -0.11 14.58 -7.96
C LEU A 236 0.40 15.16 -6.63
N ASP A 237 0.23 16.46 -6.44
CA ASP A 237 0.60 17.16 -5.21
C ASP A 237 -0.27 16.80 -4.01
N ALA A 238 -1.43 16.19 -4.26
CA ALA A 238 -2.25 15.63 -3.21
C ALA A 238 -1.65 14.37 -2.59
N PHE A 239 -0.63 13.75 -3.19
CA PHE A 239 -0.04 12.46 -2.75
C PHE A 239 1.20 12.60 -1.85
N ALA A 240 1.65 11.49 -1.27
CA ALA A 240 2.83 11.47 -0.40
C ALA A 240 4.08 11.95 -1.16
N LYS A 241 4.81 12.90 -0.59
CA LYS A 241 5.99 13.53 -1.21
C LYS A 241 7.28 12.85 -0.79
N GLN A 242 8.19 12.63 -1.72
CA GLN A 242 9.51 12.06 -1.44
C GLN A 242 10.37 13.07 -0.63
N LYS A 243 11.13 12.58 0.35
CA LYS A 243 12.05 13.36 1.20
C LYS A 243 13.42 12.69 1.31
N ASN A 244 14.45 13.49 1.57
CA ASN A 244 15.78 12.98 1.87
C ASN A 244 15.75 12.23 3.20
N LEU A 245 16.41 11.07 3.25
CA LEU A 245 16.45 10.24 4.45
C LEU A 245 17.13 10.94 5.64
N GLN A 246 18.19 11.73 5.40
CA GLN A 246 18.92 12.40 6.48
C GLN A 246 18.06 13.48 7.13
N ASP A 247 17.40 14.32 6.33
CA ASP A 247 16.46 15.34 6.83
C ASP A 247 15.36 14.72 7.72
N VAL A 248 14.86 13.54 7.34
CA VAL A 248 13.87 12.81 8.14
C VAL A 248 14.47 12.28 9.45
N LEU A 249 15.69 11.74 9.40
CA LEU A 249 16.37 11.21 10.58
C LEU A 249 16.82 12.27 11.58
N GLU A 250 16.94 13.54 11.17
CA GLU A 250 17.20 14.67 12.05
C GLU A 250 16.00 15.00 12.95
N VAL A 251 14.77 14.79 12.45
CA VAL A 251 13.53 15.16 13.16
C VAL A 251 12.82 13.98 13.81
N THR A 252 13.10 12.75 13.38
CA THR A 252 12.43 11.55 13.87
C THR A 252 13.31 10.29 13.81
N SER A 253 12.90 9.23 14.50
CA SER A 253 13.59 7.94 14.50
C SER A 253 12.64 6.79 14.11
N PRO A 254 13.16 5.71 13.49
CA PRO A 254 12.36 4.51 13.18
C PRO A 254 11.69 3.91 14.42
N ASN A 255 10.46 3.39 14.29
CA ASN A 255 9.70 2.81 15.40
C ASN A 255 9.04 1.45 15.12
N ALA A 256 8.79 1.11 13.86
CA ALA A 256 8.35 -0.22 13.46
C ALA A 256 8.79 -0.58 12.03
N ILE A 257 8.96 -1.88 11.78
CA ILE A 257 9.27 -2.47 10.48
C ILE A 257 8.22 -3.52 10.12
N LEU A 258 7.89 -3.58 8.84
CA LEU A 258 7.05 -4.60 8.23
C LEU A 258 7.79 -5.20 7.03
N ILE A 259 7.76 -6.52 6.90
CA ILE A 259 8.17 -7.18 5.66
C ILE A 259 6.95 -7.23 4.75
N GLU A 260 7.10 -6.79 3.49
CA GLU A 260 6.03 -6.82 2.49
C GLU A 260 5.89 -8.24 1.93
N SER A 261 5.42 -9.13 2.81
CA SER A 261 5.38 -10.57 2.62
C SER A 261 4.55 -11.00 1.41
N ALA A 262 3.47 -10.27 1.08
CA ALA A 262 2.67 -10.55 -0.11
C ALA A 262 3.49 -10.38 -1.41
N SER A 263 4.14 -9.23 -1.59
CA SER A 263 4.99 -8.97 -2.75
C SER A 263 6.20 -9.92 -2.83
N LEU A 264 6.78 -10.25 -1.67
CA LEU A 264 7.83 -11.27 -1.60
C LEU A 264 7.30 -12.63 -2.06
N TYR A 265 6.12 -13.06 -1.60
CA TYR A 265 5.51 -14.33 -1.98
C TYR A 265 5.25 -14.38 -3.48
N ASP A 266 4.59 -13.35 -4.03
CA ASP A 266 4.25 -13.27 -5.45
C ASP A 266 5.51 -13.38 -6.32
N GLN A 267 6.57 -12.65 -5.98
CA GLN A 267 7.85 -12.72 -6.71
C GLN A 267 8.50 -14.10 -6.64
N LEU A 268 8.52 -14.73 -5.46
CA LEU A 268 9.10 -16.07 -5.30
C LEU A 268 8.34 -17.12 -6.12
N ILE A 269 7.01 -17.00 -6.22
CA ILE A 269 6.20 -17.91 -7.03
C ILE A 269 6.39 -17.63 -8.52
N GLU A 270 6.32 -16.36 -8.95
CA GLU A 270 6.47 -15.96 -10.37
C GLU A 270 7.83 -16.40 -10.95
N ASP A 271 8.89 -16.24 -10.16
CA ASP A 271 10.26 -16.62 -10.56
C ASP A 271 10.61 -18.07 -10.19
N SER A 272 9.67 -18.82 -9.59
CA SER A 272 9.89 -20.20 -9.12
C SER A 272 11.11 -20.34 -8.18
N ILE A 273 11.34 -19.35 -7.33
CA ILE A 273 12.46 -19.29 -6.40
C ILE A 273 12.12 -20.04 -5.11
N GLN A 274 12.91 -21.08 -4.82
CA GLN A 274 12.78 -21.86 -3.59
C GLN A 274 13.60 -21.27 -2.46
N ILE A 275 13.04 -21.27 -1.25
CA ILE A 275 13.77 -20.93 -0.01
C ILE A 275 14.39 -22.20 0.59
N LYS A 276 15.67 -22.12 0.94
CA LYS A 276 16.46 -23.19 1.54
C LYS A 276 17.00 -22.76 2.91
N TYR A 277 17.34 -23.73 3.74
CA TYR A 277 18.06 -23.55 5.00
C TYR A 277 19.07 -24.67 5.21
N VAL A 278 20.11 -24.41 6.00
CA VAL A 278 21.09 -25.43 6.40
C VAL A 278 20.55 -26.19 7.61
N ASN A 279 20.32 -27.50 7.47
CA ASN A 279 19.85 -28.32 8.58
C ASN A 279 20.97 -28.64 9.59
N LYS A 280 20.62 -29.29 10.71
CA LYS A 280 21.60 -29.67 11.77
C LYS A 280 22.75 -30.58 11.28
N LYS A 281 22.59 -31.23 10.13
CA LYS A 281 23.60 -32.10 9.50
C LYS A 281 24.45 -31.35 8.46
N GLY A 282 24.31 -30.02 8.37
CA GLY A 282 25.06 -29.20 7.41
C GLY A 282 24.57 -29.30 5.97
N LYS A 283 23.42 -29.93 5.71
CA LYS A 283 22.85 -30.06 4.35
C LYS A 283 21.81 -28.99 4.07
N ASP A 284 21.88 -28.39 2.89
CA ASP A 284 20.83 -27.51 2.38
C ASP A 284 19.53 -28.29 2.19
N THR A 285 18.44 -27.77 2.74
CA THR A 285 17.11 -28.36 2.70
C THR A 285 16.10 -27.30 2.26
N VAL A 286 15.26 -27.61 1.28
CA VAL A 286 14.20 -26.71 0.79
C VAL A 286 13.06 -26.66 1.81
N LEU A 287 12.47 -25.48 2.02
CA LEU A 287 11.28 -25.34 2.85
C LEU A 287 10.08 -26.02 2.17
N ASN A 288 9.38 -26.88 2.91
CA ASN A 288 8.12 -27.44 2.45
C ASN A 288 6.96 -26.43 2.60
N ALA A 289 5.78 -26.74 2.04
CA ALA A 289 4.62 -25.85 2.06
C ALA A 289 4.18 -25.41 3.47
N SER A 290 4.26 -26.31 4.47
CA SER A 290 3.92 -25.98 5.87
C SER A 290 4.91 -25.00 6.49
N GLN A 291 6.21 -25.21 6.24
CA GLN A 291 7.27 -24.32 6.70
C GLN A 291 7.22 -22.95 6.01
N MET A 292 6.92 -22.93 4.71
CA MET A 292 6.66 -21.70 3.95
C MET A 292 5.50 -20.93 4.58
N ASN A 293 4.35 -21.58 4.80
CA ASN A 293 3.20 -20.94 5.44
C ASN A 293 3.52 -20.39 6.84
N MET A 294 4.31 -21.11 7.64
CA MET A 294 4.75 -20.63 8.95
C MET A 294 5.67 -19.41 8.84
N LEU A 295 6.63 -19.43 7.91
CA LEU A 295 7.50 -18.29 7.64
C LEU A 295 6.70 -17.05 7.25
N PHE A 296 5.77 -17.15 6.29
CA PHE A 296 4.97 -16.01 5.83
C PHE A 296 4.06 -15.45 6.92
N LYS A 297 3.46 -16.30 7.77
CA LYS A 297 2.72 -15.85 8.97
C LYS A 297 3.57 -15.06 9.96
N HIS A 298 4.88 -15.32 10.01
CA HIS A 298 5.80 -14.50 10.80
C HIS A 298 6.19 -13.21 10.06
N LEU A 299 6.41 -13.25 8.74
CA LEU A 299 6.77 -12.06 7.96
C LEU A 299 5.63 -11.05 7.83
N GLU A 300 4.37 -11.50 7.88
CA GLU A 300 3.17 -10.65 7.82
C GLU A 300 3.02 -9.68 9.00
N ARG A 301 3.68 -9.99 10.12
CA ARG A 301 3.56 -9.25 11.37
C ARG A 301 4.35 -7.95 11.34
N VAL A 302 3.86 -6.97 12.10
CA VAL A 302 4.59 -5.74 12.38
C VAL A 302 5.53 -5.95 13.56
N TYR A 303 6.79 -5.54 13.40
CA TYR A 303 7.78 -5.61 14.46
C TYR A 303 8.16 -4.22 14.95
N THR A 304 8.13 -4.02 16.27
CA THR A 304 8.56 -2.77 16.90
C THR A 304 10.08 -2.64 16.88
N ILE A 305 10.54 -1.39 16.73
CA ILE A 305 11.94 -0.99 16.80
C ILE A 305 12.14 -0.22 18.10
N ASN A 306 13.07 -0.68 18.92
CA ASN A 306 13.45 -0.02 20.17
C ASN A 306 14.37 1.19 19.92
N SER A 307 14.56 2.02 20.94
CA SER A 307 15.47 3.18 20.88
C SER A 307 16.91 2.82 20.53
N ASP A 308 17.37 1.61 20.87
CA ASP A 308 18.68 1.05 20.51
C ASP A 308 18.72 0.40 19.11
N LYS A 309 17.70 0.68 18.28
CA LYS A 309 17.51 0.15 16.92
C LYS A 309 17.25 -1.36 16.86
N ARG A 310 17.09 -2.06 17.98
CA ARG A 310 16.76 -3.49 17.99
C ARG A 310 15.30 -3.74 17.58
N ILE A 311 15.09 -4.79 16.81
CA ILE A 311 13.78 -5.26 16.38
C ILE A 311 13.33 -6.38 17.33
N SER A 312 12.02 -6.48 17.63
CA SER A 312 11.50 -7.49 18.55
C SER A 312 11.77 -8.95 18.13
N LYS A 313 11.80 -9.86 19.12
CA LYS A 313 12.57 -11.13 19.13
C LYS A 313 12.27 -12.18 18.04
N VAL A 314 11.19 -12.09 17.26
CA VAL A 314 10.77 -13.18 16.34
C VAL A 314 11.67 -13.26 15.10
N LEU A 315 12.31 -12.16 14.69
CA LEU A 315 13.30 -12.15 13.59
C LEU A 315 14.72 -12.54 14.05
N GLY A 316 14.83 -13.28 15.16
CA GLY A 316 16.11 -13.59 15.79
C GLY A 316 16.77 -12.34 16.40
N LYS A 317 18.11 -12.32 16.42
CA LYS A 317 18.84 -11.07 16.74
C LYS A 317 18.72 -10.16 15.54
N ALA A 318 17.94 -9.08 15.68
CA ALA A 318 17.67 -8.18 14.59
C ALA A 318 17.76 -6.69 14.97
N PHE A 319 18.26 -5.86 14.05
CA PHE A 319 18.43 -4.41 14.24
C PHE A 319 18.32 -3.63 12.93
N ILE A 320 17.97 -2.34 13.03
CA ILE A 320 18.00 -1.40 11.91
C ILE A 320 19.42 -0.94 11.62
N ARG A 321 19.78 -0.90 10.34
CA ARG A 321 21.02 -0.31 9.82
C ARG A 321 20.69 1.00 9.11
N VAL A 322 21.38 2.07 9.52
CA VAL A 322 21.28 3.38 8.88
C VAL A 322 22.54 3.57 8.05
N ASN A 323 22.38 3.67 6.73
CA ASN A 323 23.45 3.99 5.78
C ASN A 323 23.26 5.44 5.28
N ASN A 324 24.20 5.96 4.49
CA ASN A 324 24.15 7.35 4.04
C ASN A 324 22.87 7.72 3.27
N LYS A 325 22.38 6.82 2.39
CA LYS A 325 21.18 7.06 1.56
C LYS A 325 20.02 6.10 1.86
N THR A 326 20.25 5.03 2.61
CA THR A 326 19.27 3.96 2.78
C THR A 326 19.14 3.51 4.22
N LEU A 327 17.95 3.02 4.55
CA LEU A 327 17.65 2.43 5.84
C LEU A 327 17.30 0.96 5.64
N THR A 328 18.11 0.07 6.19
CA THR A 328 17.97 -1.40 6.01
C THR A 328 17.88 -2.10 7.37
N PHE A 329 17.86 -3.43 7.37
CA PHE A 329 17.84 -4.21 8.60
C PHE A 329 18.83 -5.38 8.52
N ASP A 330 19.18 -5.88 9.70
CA ASP A 330 19.96 -7.09 9.88
C ASP A 330 19.17 -8.04 10.77
N SER A 331 18.98 -9.28 10.36
CA SER A 331 18.25 -10.34 11.07
C SER A 331 19.03 -11.65 10.96
N SER A 332 19.45 -12.20 12.11
CA SER A 332 20.16 -13.48 12.14
C SER A 332 19.29 -14.62 11.58
N PHE A 333 17.97 -14.54 11.76
CA PHE A 333 17.03 -15.53 11.22
C PHE A 333 16.95 -15.45 9.70
N LEU A 334 16.74 -14.26 9.11
CA LEU A 334 16.62 -14.11 7.66
C LEU A 334 17.93 -14.37 6.92
N ARG A 335 19.09 -14.19 7.58
CA ARG A 335 20.39 -14.63 7.04
C ARG A 335 20.59 -16.14 7.02
N SER A 336 19.91 -16.88 7.89
CA SER A 336 20.00 -18.35 7.93
C SER A 336 19.22 -19.02 6.80
N LEU A 337 18.33 -18.28 6.15
CA LEU A 337 17.56 -18.70 4.98
C LEU A 337 18.24 -18.19 3.71
N LYS A 338 18.20 -19.01 2.66
CA LYS A 338 18.78 -18.71 1.35
C LYS A 338 17.75 -18.85 0.24
N VAL A 339 17.94 -18.08 -0.82
CA VAL A 339 17.24 -18.23 -2.10
C VAL A 339 18.28 -18.38 -3.20
N ASN A 340 17.99 -19.21 -4.20
CA ASN A 340 18.87 -19.37 -5.35
C ASN A 340 18.38 -18.45 -6.48
N ILE A 341 19.23 -17.54 -6.92
CA ILE A 341 18.96 -16.59 -8.00
C ILE A 341 20.03 -16.79 -9.05
N SER A 342 19.62 -17.18 -10.26
CA SER A 342 20.54 -17.36 -11.39
C SER A 342 21.74 -18.25 -11.04
N GLY A 343 21.51 -19.33 -10.29
CA GLY A 343 22.56 -20.29 -9.88
C GLY A 343 23.32 -19.91 -8.60
N SER A 344 23.19 -18.68 -8.10
CA SER A 344 23.87 -18.21 -6.89
C SER A 344 22.95 -18.21 -5.67
N ASP A 345 23.42 -18.77 -4.56
CA ASP A 345 22.73 -18.72 -3.28
C ASP A 345 22.97 -17.37 -2.59
N VAL A 346 21.91 -16.58 -2.40
CA VAL A 346 21.93 -15.35 -1.61
C VAL A 346 21.03 -15.49 -0.38
N THR A 347 21.31 -14.74 0.68
CA THR A 347 20.44 -14.79 1.87
C THR A 347 19.06 -14.21 1.57
N LEU A 348 18.02 -14.73 2.23
CA LEU A 348 16.66 -14.19 2.10
C LEU A 348 16.60 -12.72 2.55
N GLN A 349 17.39 -12.33 3.55
CA GLN A 349 17.55 -10.91 3.94
C GLN A 349 18.04 -10.06 2.76
N SER A 350 19.13 -10.47 2.10
CA SER A 350 19.68 -9.73 0.95
C SER A 350 18.65 -9.62 -0.17
N TYR A 351 17.90 -10.68 -0.43
CA TYR A 351 16.84 -10.69 -1.42
C TYR A 351 15.69 -9.71 -1.08
N ILE A 352 15.23 -9.71 0.17
CA ILE A 352 14.19 -8.78 0.64
C ILE A 352 14.66 -7.33 0.52
N ILE A 353 15.89 -7.04 0.94
CA ILE A 353 16.44 -5.67 0.91
C ILE A 353 16.59 -5.18 -0.53
N LYS A 354 17.19 -5.99 -1.40
CA LYS A 354 17.49 -5.64 -2.80
C LYS A 354 16.22 -5.36 -3.61
N ASN A 355 15.14 -6.09 -3.33
CA ASN A 355 13.85 -5.89 -4.01
C ASN A 355 12.92 -4.91 -3.28
N GLY A 356 13.36 -4.31 -2.17
CA GLY A 356 12.55 -3.34 -1.42
C GLY A 356 11.30 -3.93 -0.75
N PHE A 357 11.29 -5.22 -0.43
CA PHE A 357 10.15 -5.92 0.18
C PHE A 357 10.01 -5.67 1.69
N TYR A 358 10.16 -4.43 2.10
CA TYR A 358 10.00 -4.01 3.49
C TYR A 358 9.64 -2.53 3.56
N SER A 359 8.99 -2.16 4.66
CA SER A 359 8.64 -0.79 4.97
C SER A 359 8.95 -0.48 6.42
N ILE A 360 9.32 0.77 6.68
CA ILE A 360 9.72 1.24 8.01
C ILE A 360 8.97 2.53 8.32
N THR A 361 8.39 2.58 9.51
CA THR A 361 7.68 3.76 10.03
C THR A 361 8.52 4.46 11.08
N PHE A 362 8.18 5.72 11.34
CA PHE A 362 8.92 6.60 12.23
C PHE A 362 8.04 7.08 13.39
N ASN A 363 8.69 7.55 14.45
CA ASN A 363 8.03 8.14 15.63
C ASN A 363 7.16 9.34 15.27
N ASP A 364 7.69 10.23 14.41
CA ASP A 364 6.90 11.15 13.61
C ASP A 364 6.21 10.36 12.50
N PRO A 365 4.90 10.18 12.62
CA PRO A 365 4.16 9.30 11.74
C PRO A 365 3.78 9.99 10.42
N ARG A 366 4.19 11.24 10.19
CA ARG A 366 4.12 11.78 8.82
C ARG A 366 5.06 11.05 7.89
N TYR A 367 6.06 10.33 8.39
CA TYR A 367 7.08 9.70 7.55
C TYR A 367 6.94 8.19 7.45
N MET A 368 7.25 7.66 6.27
CA MET A 368 7.46 6.23 6.03
C MET A 368 8.61 6.05 5.06
N TYR A 369 9.42 5.01 5.29
CA TYR A 369 10.47 4.59 4.38
C TYR A 369 9.99 3.35 3.62
N PHE A 370 10.07 3.41 2.29
CA PHE A 370 9.58 2.37 1.39
C PHE A 370 10.35 2.42 0.06
N ILE A 371 10.67 1.27 -0.54
CA ILE A 371 11.39 1.16 -1.83
C ILE A 371 12.59 2.13 -1.91
N GLY A 372 13.46 2.08 -0.90
CA GLY A 372 14.70 2.87 -0.89
C GLY A 372 14.55 4.37 -0.58
N ASN A 373 13.33 4.88 -0.36
CA ASN A 373 13.06 6.30 -0.23
C ASN A 373 12.22 6.63 1.01
N CYS A 374 12.40 7.84 1.55
CA CYS A 374 11.50 8.40 2.55
C CYS A 374 10.36 9.15 1.86
N PHE A 375 9.16 8.99 2.40
CA PHE A 375 7.95 9.68 1.98
C PHE A 375 7.34 10.40 3.18
N GLN A 376 6.76 11.57 2.92
CA GLN A 376 6.06 12.40 3.89
C GLN A 376 4.59 12.55 3.51
N ASP A 377 3.73 12.34 4.49
CA ASP A 377 2.33 12.75 4.53
C ASP A 377 2.26 14.27 4.71
N ASP A 378 1.85 14.96 3.65
CA ASP A 378 1.58 16.40 3.64
C ASP A 378 0.06 16.70 3.79
N SER A 379 -0.83 15.69 3.79
CA SER A 379 -2.28 15.86 3.95
C SER A 379 -2.74 15.91 5.40
N GLY A 380 -1.85 15.61 6.36
CA GLY A 380 -2.16 15.56 7.78
C GLY A 380 -2.87 16.81 8.36
N ILE A 381 -2.71 17.99 7.74
CA ILE A 381 -3.37 19.23 8.19
C ILE A 381 -4.76 19.41 7.53
N SER A 382 -4.90 19.10 6.24
CA SER A 382 -6.12 19.36 5.47
C SER A 382 -7.29 18.46 5.89
N GLU A 383 -7.02 17.26 6.39
CA GLU A 383 -8.04 16.29 6.80
C GLU A 383 -8.59 16.51 8.21
N ILE A 384 -7.88 17.26 9.06
CA ILE A 384 -8.22 17.38 10.48
C ILE A 384 -9.65 17.88 10.67
N ASN A 385 -10.06 18.87 9.90
CA ASN A 385 -11.42 19.41 10.00
C ASN A 385 -12.46 18.34 9.63
N SER A 386 -12.28 17.63 8.52
CA SER A 386 -13.19 16.53 8.14
C SER A 386 -13.23 15.42 9.19
N ILE A 387 -12.13 15.16 9.91
CA ILE A 387 -12.09 14.16 10.98
C ILE A 387 -12.83 14.64 12.22
N LEU A 388 -12.63 15.91 12.60
CA LEU A 388 -13.33 16.52 13.72
C LEU A 388 -14.85 16.61 13.48
N ASP A 389 -15.27 16.73 12.22
CA ASP A 389 -16.67 16.73 11.83
C ASP A 389 -17.35 15.35 12.02
N MET A 390 -16.59 14.25 11.96
CA MET A 390 -17.13 12.91 12.26
C MET A 390 -17.45 12.73 13.75
N LEU A 391 -16.73 13.43 14.63
CA LEU A 391 -16.92 13.36 16.07
C LEU A 391 -18.23 14.07 16.43
N THR A 392 -19.21 13.29 16.86
CA THR A 392 -20.55 13.74 17.23
C THR A 392 -20.76 13.54 18.73
N PRO A 393 -20.70 14.61 19.55
CA PRO A 393 -20.95 14.51 20.97
C PRO A 393 -22.36 14.00 21.26
N VAL A 394 -22.47 13.04 22.17
CA VAL A 394 -23.76 12.49 22.62
C VAL A 394 -23.95 12.73 24.11
N LYS A 395 -25.07 13.38 24.46
CA LYS A 395 -25.43 13.65 25.86
C LYS A 395 -25.47 12.34 26.66
N ASN A 396 -24.96 12.38 27.90
CA ASN A 396 -24.85 11.25 28.83
C ASN A 396 -23.80 10.18 28.47
N MET A 397 -22.94 10.40 27.46
CA MET A 397 -21.83 9.48 27.16
C MET A 397 -20.91 9.26 28.37
N SER A 398 -20.68 10.32 29.15
CA SER A 398 -19.86 10.29 30.37
C SER A 398 -20.43 9.46 31.53
N LEU A 399 -21.73 9.15 31.50
CA LEU A 399 -22.40 8.35 32.52
C LEU A 399 -22.28 6.84 32.28
N VAL A 400 -21.74 6.44 31.13
CA VAL A 400 -21.60 5.03 30.77
C VAL A 400 -20.45 4.39 31.54
N LYS A 401 -20.76 3.28 32.22
CA LYS A 401 -19.82 2.51 33.06
C LYS A 401 -19.46 1.15 32.49
N THR A 402 -20.24 0.66 31.53
CA THR A 402 -20.08 -0.66 30.94
C THR A 402 -20.54 -0.66 29.49
N GLU A 403 -20.15 -1.67 28.72
CA GLU A 403 -20.65 -1.82 27.35
C GLU A 403 -22.13 -2.25 27.34
N LYS A 404 -22.49 -3.29 28.10
CA LYS A 404 -23.82 -3.94 28.06
C LYS A 404 -24.53 -4.02 29.41
N GLY A 405 -23.84 -3.66 30.50
CA GLY A 405 -24.39 -3.72 31.86
C GLY A 405 -24.38 -5.12 32.47
N SER A 406 -25.26 -5.33 33.43
CA SER A 406 -25.45 -6.62 34.12
C SER A 406 -26.74 -7.30 33.65
N PHE A 407 -26.68 -8.63 33.53
CA PHE A 407 -27.79 -9.44 33.04
C PHE A 407 -28.42 -10.27 34.16
N ARG A 408 -29.76 -10.30 34.17
CA ARG A 408 -30.62 -11.22 34.93
C ARG A 408 -31.62 -11.88 33.98
N ARG A 409 -32.13 -13.07 34.32
CA ARG A 409 -33.08 -13.82 33.47
C ARG A 409 -34.33 -13.03 33.07
N ASN A 410 -34.80 -12.14 33.94
CA ASN A 410 -35.96 -11.27 33.72
C ASN A 410 -35.62 -9.87 33.17
N SER A 411 -34.36 -9.63 32.77
CA SER A 411 -33.99 -8.34 32.18
C SER A 411 -34.73 -8.15 30.87
N ALA A 412 -35.47 -7.06 30.74
CA ALA A 412 -36.17 -6.68 29.51
C ALA A 412 -35.44 -5.55 28.73
N ASN A 413 -34.52 -4.86 29.41
CA ASN A 413 -33.71 -3.78 28.87
C ASN A 413 -32.25 -3.92 29.32
N PHE A 414 -31.32 -3.34 28.54
CA PHE A 414 -29.95 -3.16 28.98
C PHE A 414 -29.87 -2.19 30.16
N SER A 415 -28.81 -2.30 30.97
CA SER A 415 -28.62 -1.42 32.13
C SER A 415 -28.50 0.05 31.70
N ARG A 416 -29.08 0.97 32.48
CA ARG A 416 -29.16 2.41 32.13
C ARG A 416 -27.79 3.09 32.00
N ASP A 417 -26.78 2.52 32.63
CA ASP A 417 -25.38 2.94 32.61
C ASP A 417 -24.54 2.19 31.56
N SER A 418 -25.18 1.57 30.58
CA SER A 418 -24.50 0.83 29.50
C SER A 418 -24.52 1.60 28.17
N MET A 419 -23.51 1.36 27.33
CA MET A 419 -23.44 1.91 25.96
C MET A 419 -24.67 1.52 25.13
N PHE A 420 -25.11 0.26 25.25
CA PHE A 420 -26.25 -0.26 24.51
C PHE A 420 -27.53 0.53 24.82
N TYR A 421 -27.78 0.82 26.12
CA TYR A 421 -28.92 1.65 26.51
C TYR A 421 -28.81 3.09 25.98
N LEU A 422 -27.61 3.67 26.00
CA LEU A 422 -27.38 5.01 25.47
C LEU A 422 -27.68 5.09 23.97
N VAL A 423 -27.22 4.12 23.19
CA VAL A 423 -27.46 4.02 21.74
C VAL A 423 -28.95 3.86 21.44
N GLU A 424 -29.64 2.97 22.16
CA GLU A 424 -31.09 2.79 22.03
C GLU A 424 -31.85 4.11 22.31
N ASN A 425 -31.43 4.86 23.33
CA ASN A 425 -32.06 6.13 23.67
C ASN A 425 -31.74 7.25 22.64
N LYS A 426 -30.53 7.26 22.07
CA LYS A 426 -30.14 8.19 20.99
C LYS A 426 -30.97 7.96 19.72
N HIS A 427 -31.26 6.69 19.41
CA HIS A 427 -32.02 6.26 18.23
C HIS A 427 -33.49 5.97 18.51
N LYS A 428 -34.04 6.41 19.66
CA LYS A 428 -35.44 6.14 20.04
C LYS A 428 -36.48 6.68 19.05
N HIS A 429 -36.10 7.64 18.21
CA HIS A 429 -36.97 8.25 17.21
C HIS A 429 -36.90 7.55 15.84
N ASP A 430 -35.93 6.67 15.61
CA ASP A 430 -35.83 5.89 14.37
C ASP A 430 -36.97 4.88 14.26
N ASP A 431 -37.40 4.56 13.05
CA ASP A 431 -38.57 3.69 12.82
C ASP A 431 -38.33 2.27 13.35
N TYR A 432 -37.11 1.76 13.15
CA TYR A 432 -36.67 0.45 13.61
C TYR A 432 -35.32 0.52 14.31
N VAL A 433 -35.20 -0.26 15.39
CA VAL A 433 -33.94 -0.45 16.14
C VAL A 433 -33.79 -1.93 16.44
N PHE A 434 -32.74 -2.55 15.91
CA PHE A 434 -32.41 -3.96 16.13
C PHE A 434 -31.08 -4.11 16.86
N CYS A 435 -31.00 -5.07 17.77
CA CYS A 435 -29.79 -5.51 18.45
C CYS A 435 -29.29 -6.81 17.82
N ASP A 436 -28.25 -6.72 17.00
CA ASP A 436 -27.68 -7.83 16.24
C ASP A 436 -26.41 -8.42 16.89
N ASP A 437 -25.99 -7.92 18.04
CA ASP A 437 -24.83 -8.44 18.79
C ASP A 437 -24.82 -9.98 18.99
N LEU A 438 -23.62 -10.58 19.01
CA LEU A 438 -23.23 -11.99 19.23
C LEU A 438 -23.12 -12.92 17.98
N GLY A 439 -21.90 -13.41 17.74
CA GLY A 439 -21.53 -14.51 16.84
C GLY A 439 -21.33 -14.12 15.38
N THR A 440 -22.44 -13.79 14.70
CA THR A 440 -22.51 -13.49 13.25
C THR A 440 -23.04 -12.07 12.99
N GLU A 441 -22.76 -11.14 13.91
CA GLU A 441 -23.23 -9.77 13.83
C GLU A 441 -22.71 -9.01 12.60
N TRP A 442 -23.59 -8.21 12.00
CA TRP A 442 -23.21 -7.15 11.06
C TRP A 442 -22.82 -5.88 11.83
N ALA A 443 -23.52 -5.58 12.92
CA ALA A 443 -23.19 -4.51 13.87
C ALA A 443 -23.80 -4.84 15.24
N ASP A 444 -23.48 -4.07 16.28
CA ASP A 444 -24.16 -4.25 17.57
C ASP A 444 -25.63 -3.82 17.47
N HIS A 445 -25.87 -2.67 16.83
CA HIS A 445 -27.20 -2.19 16.51
C HIS A 445 -27.33 -1.81 15.03
N ILE A 446 -28.50 -2.09 14.48
CA ILE A 446 -28.90 -1.66 13.14
C ILE A 446 -30.18 -0.85 13.28
N THR A 447 -30.18 0.37 12.72
CA THR A 447 -31.32 1.29 12.81
C THR A 447 -31.74 1.78 11.44
N PHE A 448 -33.03 2.06 11.29
CA PHE A 448 -33.64 2.51 10.04
C PHE A 448 -34.50 3.72 10.32
N ASN A 449 -34.30 4.77 9.53
CA ASN A 449 -35.06 6.00 9.62
C ASN A 449 -35.47 6.44 8.21
N LYS A 450 -36.78 6.40 7.94
CA LYS A 450 -37.35 6.75 6.64
C LYS A 450 -37.41 8.26 6.43
N LYS A 451 -37.58 9.04 7.51
CA LYS A 451 -37.63 10.51 7.43
C LYS A 451 -36.30 11.09 6.96
N ASP A 452 -35.20 10.56 7.50
CA ASP A 452 -33.84 10.96 7.15
C ASP A 452 -33.26 10.10 6.02
N SER A 453 -34.04 9.15 5.48
CA SER A 453 -33.63 8.18 4.46
C SER A 453 -32.27 7.54 4.78
N CYS A 454 -32.10 7.00 5.99
CA CYS A 454 -30.81 6.48 6.42
C CYS A 454 -30.85 5.13 7.14
N ILE A 455 -29.83 4.31 6.88
CA ILE A 455 -29.55 3.05 7.57
C ILE A 455 -28.26 3.23 8.37
N ASN A 456 -28.28 2.93 9.68
CA ASN A 456 -27.09 3.06 10.52
C ASN A 456 -26.65 1.70 11.06
N PHE A 457 -25.39 1.36 10.86
CA PHE A 457 -24.70 0.26 11.55
C PHE A 457 -23.86 0.85 12.68
N ILE A 458 -24.11 0.40 13.90
CA ILE A 458 -23.54 1.01 15.11
C ILE A 458 -22.73 -0.04 15.86
N HIS A 459 -21.45 0.27 16.10
CA HIS A 459 -20.51 -0.55 16.86
C HIS A 459 -20.15 0.16 18.17
N SER A 460 -20.44 -0.46 19.30
CA SER A 460 -20.38 0.14 20.63
C SER A 460 -19.21 -0.42 21.43
N LYS A 461 -18.40 0.47 21.98
CA LYS A 461 -17.26 0.08 22.82
C LYS A 461 -17.14 0.97 24.04
N HIS A 462 -17.07 0.34 25.22
CA HIS A 462 -16.75 1.01 26.47
C HIS A 462 -15.29 0.78 26.86
N GLY A 463 -14.68 1.78 27.48
CA GLY A 463 -13.34 1.73 28.04
C GLY A 463 -13.04 2.97 28.90
N PRO A 464 -11.92 2.97 29.65
CA PRO A 464 -11.47 4.15 30.37
C PRO A 464 -11.16 5.29 29.38
N LYS A 465 -11.48 6.53 29.77
CA LYS A 465 -11.17 7.71 28.95
C LYS A 465 -9.69 7.72 28.57
N SER A 466 -9.41 7.83 27.28
CA SER A 466 -8.06 7.76 26.78
C SER A 466 -7.98 8.35 25.38
N THR A 467 -6.87 9.04 25.09
CA THR A 467 -6.44 9.36 23.74
C THR A 467 -5.66 8.20 23.10
N SER A 468 -5.57 7.04 23.78
CA SER A 468 -4.88 5.84 23.28
C SER A 468 -5.64 5.16 22.14
N ALA A 469 -4.87 4.79 21.13
CA ALA A 469 -5.29 4.12 19.90
C ALA A 469 -5.89 2.71 20.09
N SER A 470 -5.56 2.00 21.18
CA SER A 470 -5.79 0.56 21.28
C SER A 470 -7.27 0.16 21.25
N ASN A 471 -8.11 0.77 22.10
CA ASN A 471 -9.54 0.48 22.15
C ASN A 471 -10.26 0.89 20.86
N LEU A 472 -9.79 1.96 20.22
CA LEU A 472 -10.35 2.46 18.97
C LEU A 472 -9.99 1.53 17.80
N HIS A 473 -8.78 1.00 17.76
CA HIS A 473 -8.33 0.06 16.74
C HIS A 473 -9.15 -1.24 16.75
N ASP A 474 -9.57 -1.71 17.92
CA ASP A 474 -10.40 -2.90 18.03
C ASP A 474 -11.81 -2.68 17.48
N VAL A 475 -12.48 -1.58 17.85
CA VAL A 475 -13.83 -1.29 17.36
C VAL A 475 -13.82 -0.93 15.87
N ILE A 476 -12.80 -0.23 15.37
CA ILE A 476 -12.63 0.02 13.93
C ILE A 476 -12.42 -1.29 13.18
N GLY A 477 -11.61 -2.20 13.71
CA GLY A 477 -11.41 -3.52 13.10
C GLY A 477 -12.73 -4.29 12.94
N GLN A 478 -13.62 -4.21 13.94
CA GLN A 478 -14.96 -4.81 13.85
C GLN A 478 -15.84 -4.10 12.81
N ALA A 479 -15.86 -2.78 12.81
CA ALA A 479 -16.65 -1.99 11.86
C ALA A 479 -16.21 -2.23 10.41
N VAL A 480 -14.90 -2.11 10.14
CA VAL A 480 -14.30 -2.29 8.80
C VAL A 480 -14.57 -3.70 8.26
N LYS A 481 -14.44 -4.74 9.08
CA LYS A 481 -14.75 -6.12 8.70
C LYS A 481 -16.18 -6.27 8.17
N ASN A 482 -17.12 -5.53 8.74
CA ASN A 482 -18.54 -5.67 8.44
C ASN A 482 -19.07 -4.64 7.43
N LEU A 483 -18.22 -3.77 6.88
CA LEU A 483 -18.64 -2.76 5.89
C LEU A 483 -19.26 -3.39 4.63
N GLY A 484 -18.84 -4.60 4.24
CA GLY A 484 -19.43 -5.32 3.12
C GLY A 484 -20.93 -5.60 3.30
N TYR A 485 -21.41 -5.71 4.54
CA TYR A 485 -22.82 -5.92 4.84
C TYR A 485 -23.66 -4.65 4.77
N LEU A 486 -23.08 -3.44 4.68
CA LEU A 486 -23.87 -2.20 4.58
C LEU A 486 -24.75 -2.18 3.32
N ASN A 487 -24.29 -2.83 2.25
CA ASN A 487 -25.02 -2.97 0.99
C ASN A 487 -25.70 -4.35 0.88
N PHE A 488 -26.33 -4.81 1.97
CA PHE A 488 -27.08 -6.07 2.01
C PHE A 488 -28.25 -6.10 1.02
N SER A 489 -28.66 -7.31 0.61
CA SER A 489 -29.93 -7.50 -0.11
C SER A 489 -31.10 -7.59 0.86
N GLN A 490 -32.31 -7.21 0.42
CA GLN A 490 -33.51 -7.33 1.25
C GLN A 490 -33.70 -8.77 1.76
N ALA A 491 -33.43 -9.77 0.93
CA ALA A 491 -33.52 -11.18 1.29
C ALA A 491 -32.58 -11.56 2.45
N ASP A 492 -31.33 -11.09 2.44
CA ASP A 492 -30.37 -11.36 3.51
C ASP A 492 -30.84 -10.79 4.85
N LEU A 493 -31.38 -9.57 4.84
CA LEU A 493 -31.88 -8.92 6.04
C LEU A 493 -33.14 -9.60 6.56
N THR A 494 -34.10 -9.93 5.69
CA THR A 494 -35.33 -10.65 6.08
C THR A 494 -34.99 -11.99 6.72
N LYS A 495 -34.05 -12.74 6.13
CA LYS A 495 -33.54 -13.99 6.71
C LYS A 495 -32.94 -13.75 8.10
N LYS A 496 -32.10 -12.73 8.24
CA LYS A 496 -31.47 -12.38 9.53
C LYS A 496 -32.48 -11.97 10.60
N ILE A 497 -33.55 -11.27 10.21
CA ILE A 497 -34.63 -10.91 11.11
C ILE A 497 -35.34 -12.16 11.61
N HIS A 498 -35.71 -13.06 10.71
CA HIS A 498 -36.37 -14.31 11.05
C HIS A 498 -35.50 -15.18 11.97
N ASP A 499 -34.25 -15.42 11.57
CA ASP A 499 -33.35 -16.39 12.22
C ASP A 499 -32.78 -15.88 13.55
N LYS A 500 -32.68 -14.55 13.73
CA LYS A 500 -32.00 -13.96 14.90
C LYS A 500 -32.75 -12.80 15.55
N LEU A 501 -33.15 -11.77 14.79
CA LEU A 501 -33.62 -10.51 15.40
C LEU A 501 -35.06 -10.58 15.96
N SER A 502 -35.82 -11.61 15.58
CA SER A 502 -37.14 -11.95 16.13
C SER A 502 -37.07 -12.51 17.56
N LEU A 503 -35.90 -13.01 17.97
CA LEU A 503 -35.69 -13.70 19.25
C LEU A 503 -35.28 -12.74 20.37
N ASN A 504 -35.30 -13.25 21.61
CA ASN A 504 -34.70 -12.57 22.74
C ASN A 504 -33.16 -12.68 22.69
N TYR A 505 -32.50 -11.64 23.19
CA TYR A 505 -31.06 -11.59 23.37
C TYR A 505 -30.63 -12.59 24.45
N ASN A 506 -29.64 -13.43 24.12
CA ASN A 506 -29.07 -14.41 25.04
C ASN A 506 -27.69 -13.92 25.47
N SER A 507 -27.52 -13.60 26.76
CA SER A 507 -26.24 -13.11 27.25
C SER A 507 -25.22 -14.25 27.40
N THR A 508 -23.94 -13.91 27.58
CA THR A 508 -22.91 -14.90 27.96
C THR A 508 -23.19 -15.58 29.29
N LYS A 509 -24.10 -15.04 30.12
CA LYS A 509 -24.55 -15.60 31.41
C LYS A 509 -25.91 -16.31 31.33
N GLY A 510 -26.44 -16.52 30.12
CA GLY A 510 -27.71 -17.20 29.88
C GLY A 510 -28.83 -16.30 29.37
N PRO A 511 -30.04 -16.87 29.19
CA PRO A 511 -31.15 -16.25 28.47
C PRO A 511 -31.70 -15.04 29.21
N THR A 512 -32.18 -14.05 28.46
CA THR A 512 -32.83 -12.84 28.98
C THR A 512 -34.22 -12.65 28.36
N GLN A 513 -34.97 -11.64 28.83
CA GLN A 513 -36.21 -11.18 28.21
C GLN A 513 -36.02 -9.92 27.35
N ILE A 514 -34.76 -9.55 27.05
CA ILE A 514 -34.44 -8.40 26.20
C ILE A 514 -34.75 -8.81 24.76
N LYS A 515 -35.81 -8.26 24.16
CA LYS A 515 -36.10 -8.48 22.73
C LYS A 515 -34.96 -7.93 21.87
N ARG A 516 -34.58 -8.60 20.77
CA ARG A 516 -33.59 -8.05 19.82
C ARG A 516 -34.16 -6.97 18.91
N ALA A 517 -35.42 -7.09 18.49
CA ALA A 517 -36.18 -5.97 17.94
C ALA A 517 -36.57 -5.02 19.08
N ARG A 518 -35.79 -3.94 19.24
CA ARG A 518 -35.94 -2.93 20.30
C ARG A 518 -37.07 -1.96 19.98
N LYS A 519 -37.27 -1.69 18.69
CA LYS A 519 -38.35 -0.85 18.17
C LYS A 519 -38.76 -1.30 16.76
N GLY A 520 -40.03 -1.05 16.43
CA GLY A 520 -40.61 -1.28 15.11
C GLY A 520 -41.45 -2.56 15.05
N ASN A 521 -42.29 -2.65 14.01
CA ASN A 521 -43.14 -3.83 13.78
C ASN A 521 -42.54 -4.71 12.68
N ILE A 522 -42.04 -5.88 13.05
CA ILE A 522 -41.39 -6.84 12.15
C ILE A 522 -42.35 -7.31 11.04
N VAL A 523 -43.64 -7.44 11.35
CA VAL A 523 -44.64 -7.99 10.41
C VAL A 523 -44.75 -7.16 9.13
N VAL A 524 -44.58 -5.85 9.23
CA VAL A 524 -44.68 -4.91 8.09
C VAL A 524 -43.31 -4.42 7.61
N PHE A 525 -42.22 -5.02 8.11
CA PHE A 525 -40.86 -4.55 7.84
C PHE A 525 -40.46 -4.73 6.38
N ASP A 526 -40.88 -5.81 5.72
CA ASP A 526 -40.52 -6.05 4.31
C ASP A 526 -41.08 -4.97 3.39
N ALA A 527 -42.33 -4.55 3.60
CA ALA A 527 -42.94 -3.45 2.85
C ALA A 527 -42.20 -2.13 3.10
N TYR A 528 -41.88 -1.83 4.36
CA TYR A 528 -41.08 -0.68 4.75
C TYR A 528 -39.71 -0.66 4.06
N MET A 529 -39.00 -1.80 4.03
CA MET A 529 -37.67 -1.91 3.43
C MET A 529 -37.70 -1.77 1.91
N THR A 530 -38.70 -2.34 1.24
CA THR A 530 -38.84 -2.19 -0.21
C THR A 530 -39.01 -0.72 -0.61
N GLU A 531 -39.75 0.08 0.17
CA GLU A 531 -39.89 1.51 -0.07
C GLU A 531 -38.59 2.26 0.22
N MET A 532 -37.93 1.96 1.35
CA MET A 532 -36.71 2.63 1.76
C MET A 532 -35.53 2.40 0.79
N LEU A 533 -35.37 1.17 0.27
CA LEU A 533 -34.31 0.82 -0.69
C LEU A 533 -34.50 1.46 -2.07
N LYS A 534 -35.72 1.92 -2.39
CA LYS A 534 -36.02 2.65 -3.64
C LYS A 534 -35.78 4.16 -3.52
N ASP A 535 -35.57 4.67 -2.31
CA ASP A 535 -35.34 6.10 -2.11
C ASP A 535 -33.95 6.50 -2.63
N TYR A 536 -33.91 7.42 -3.59
CA TYR A 536 -32.67 7.93 -4.17
C TYR A 536 -31.82 8.74 -3.17
N LYS A 537 -32.41 9.22 -2.06
CA LYS A 537 -31.71 9.92 -0.98
C LYS A 537 -31.11 8.96 0.04
N LEU A 538 -31.34 7.66 -0.12
CA LEU A 538 -30.88 6.65 0.82
C LEU A 538 -29.37 6.75 1.00
N HIS A 539 -28.95 7.04 2.23
CA HIS A 539 -27.55 7.02 2.61
C HIS A 539 -27.33 6.10 3.80
N ARG A 540 -26.13 5.56 3.88
CA ARG A 540 -25.75 4.57 4.90
C ARG A 540 -24.73 5.19 5.84
N LYS A 541 -24.79 4.87 7.12
CA LYS A 541 -23.85 5.37 8.12
C LYS A 541 -23.19 4.21 8.84
N CYS A 542 -21.87 4.28 8.96
CA CYS A 542 -21.12 3.42 9.86
C CYS A 542 -20.74 4.26 11.09
N ILE A 543 -21.24 3.87 12.26
CA ILE A 543 -21.15 4.65 13.47
C ILE A 543 -20.36 3.89 14.52
N LEU A 544 -19.32 4.51 15.05
CA LEU A 544 -18.63 4.03 16.25
C LEU A 544 -19.19 4.76 17.46
N SER A 545 -19.63 4.04 18.48
CA SER A 545 -20.12 4.61 19.73
C SER A 545 -19.11 4.31 20.84
N CYS A 546 -18.32 5.31 21.22
CA CYS A 546 -17.14 5.13 22.07
C CYS A 546 -17.19 6.07 23.28
N SER A 547 -17.29 5.51 24.49
CA SER A 547 -17.31 6.31 25.72
C SER A 547 -15.95 6.86 26.15
N PHE A 548 -14.86 6.34 25.56
CA PHE A 548 -13.49 6.69 25.96
C PHE A 548 -12.90 7.86 25.15
N ILE A 549 -13.63 8.35 24.14
CA ILE A 549 -13.21 9.45 23.28
C ILE A 549 -13.98 10.72 23.68
N SER A 550 -13.27 11.85 23.69
CA SER A 550 -13.84 13.19 23.86
C SER A 550 -13.48 14.07 22.66
N LYS A 551 -14.48 14.77 22.11
CA LYS A 551 -14.30 15.66 20.95
C LYS A 551 -13.38 16.83 21.29
N SER A 552 -13.55 17.45 22.44
CA SER A 552 -12.76 18.59 22.92
C SER A 552 -11.30 18.21 23.15
N ALA A 553 -11.05 17.04 23.76
CA ALA A 553 -9.70 16.51 23.95
C ALA A 553 -8.99 16.29 22.60
N ILE A 554 -9.65 15.61 21.65
CA ILE A 554 -9.07 15.37 20.31
C ILE A 554 -8.87 16.68 19.54
N THR A 555 -9.85 17.59 19.58
CA THR A 555 -9.77 18.89 18.90
C THR A 555 -8.57 19.69 19.38
N THR A 556 -8.32 19.70 20.69
CA THR A 556 -7.18 20.40 21.29
C THR A 556 -5.86 19.86 20.76
N GLU A 557 -5.69 18.53 20.76
CA GLU A 557 -4.48 17.89 20.28
C GLU A 557 -4.29 18.02 18.76
N PHE A 558 -5.37 17.94 17.97
CA PHE A 558 -5.28 18.09 16.51
C PHE A 558 -5.00 19.52 16.08
N LYS A 559 -5.49 20.53 16.83
CA LYS A 559 -5.10 21.93 16.58
C LYS A 559 -3.60 22.17 16.79
N LYS A 560 -2.94 21.44 17.70
CA LYS A 560 -1.47 21.49 17.83
C LYS A 560 -0.79 20.99 16.56
N ILE A 561 -1.28 19.88 15.99
CA ILE A 561 -0.80 19.36 14.70
C ILE A 561 -0.98 20.40 13.58
N GLN A 562 -2.15 21.05 13.50
CA GLN A 562 -2.41 22.09 12.49
C GLN A 562 -1.45 23.28 12.59
N LYS A 563 -0.96 23.60 13.80
CA LYS A 563 0.01 24.67 14.06
C LYS A 563 1.47 24.24 13.90
N GLY A 564 1.73 22.97 13.56
CA GLY A 564 3.08 22.41 13.50
C GLY A 564 3.74 22.19 14.86
N GLU A 565 2.96 22.22 15.96
CA GLU A 565 3.46 21.97 17.31
C GLU A 565 3.71 20.47 17.53
N LYS A 566 4.71 20.14 18.36
CA LYS A 566 5.04 18.75 18.69
C LYS A 566 3.93 18.11 19.53
N VAL A 567 3.42 16.98 19.06
CA VAL A 567 2.46 16.14 19.80
C VAL A 567 3.07 14.80 20.16
N ASN A 568 2.48 14.11 21.15
CA ASN A 568 2.89 12.76 21.49
C ASN A 568 2.56 11.78 20.36
N GLY A 569 3.42 10.78 20.10
CA GLY A 569 3.23 9.84 18.98
C GLY A 569 1.88 9.10 18.98
N HIS A 570 1.29 8.85 20.16
CA HIS A 570 -0.04 8.22 20.25
C HIS A 570 -1.18 9.12 19.72
N ILE A 571 -1.03 10.45 19.76
CA ILE A 571 -2.02 11.40 19.22
C ILE A 571 -2.03 11.34 17.71
N THR A 572 -0.86 11.28 17.10
CA THR A 572 -0.81 11.19 15.66
C THR A 572 -1.22 9.79 15.19
N GLN A 573 -0.95 8.75 15.98
CA GLN A 573 -1.55 7.43 15.76
C GLN A 573 -3.08 7.46 15.84
N LEU A 574 -3.65 8.24 16.75
CA LEU A 574 -5.10 8.46 16.83
C LEU A 574 -5.64 9.14 15.56
N LEU A 575 -4.97 10.20 15.07
CA LEU A 575 -5.30 10.86 13.80
C LEU A 575 -5.33 9.87 12.64
N TRP A 576 -4.32 9.02 12.55
CA TRP A 576 -4.23 7.98 11.52
C TRP A 576 -5.35 6.97 11.55
N ILE A 577 -5.70 6.50 12.75
CA ILE A 577 -6.73 5.49 12.94
C ILE A 577 -8.09 6.06 12.55
N LEU A 578 -8.37 7.31 12.94
CA LEU A 578 -9.60 8.01 12.59
C LEU A 578 -9.71 8.29 11.09
N SER A 579 -8.61 8.72 10.45
CA SER A 579 -8.58 8.87 8.99
C SER A 579 -8.81 7.53 8.29
N SER A 580 -8.08 6.48 8.68
CA SER A 580 -8.24 5.14 8.08
C SER A 580 -9.69 4.64 8.16
N PHE A 581 -10.37 4.87 9.28
CA PHE A 581 -11.79 4.59 9.44
C PHE A 581 -12.65 5.42 8.47
N SER A 582 -12.44 6.73 8.41
CA SER A 582 -13.11 7.63 7.46
C SER A 582 -13.03 7.11 6.02
N HIS A 583 -11.83 6.73 5.58
CA HIS A 583 -11.61 6.22 4.22
C HIS A 583 -12.31 4.90 3.97
N ALA A 584 -12.14 3.92 4.86
CA ALA A 584 -12.75 2.61 4.68
C ALA A 584 -14.28 2.72 4.55
N VAL A 585 -14.91 3.58 5.35
CA VAL A 585 -16.37 3.80 5.30
C VAL A 585 -16.79 4.56 4.04
N LYS A 586 -16.07 5.61 3.65
CA LYS A 586 -16.38 6.40 2.44
C LYS A 586 -16.27 5.56 1.16
N GLU A 587 -15.35 4.59 1.12
CA GLU A 587 -15.19 3.67 -0.02
C GLU A 587 -16.42 2.78 -0.28
N THR A 588 -17.24 2.51 0.73
CA THR A 588 -18.49 1.76 0.56
C THR A 588 -19.71 2.65 0.30
N ASN A 589 -19.48 3.93 -0.04
CA ASN A 589 -20.50 4.98 -0.17
C ASN A 589 -21.32 5.18 1.11
N ALA A 590 -20.67 5.02 2.28
CA ALA A 590 -21.26 5.27 3.58
C ALA A 590 -20.62 6.49 4.27
N ILE A 591 -21.32 7.03 5.26
CA ILE A 591 -20.90 8.19 6.05
C ILE A 591 -20.29 7.68 7.37
N PRO A 592 -19.03 8.01 7.68
CA PRO A 592 -18.41 7.70 8.97
C PRO A 592 -18.88 8.68 10.05
N LEU A 593 -19.30 8.15 11.21
CA LEU A 593 -19.60 8.95 12.40
C LEU A 593 -19.03 8.30 13.66
N ILE A 594 -18.70 9.13 14.65
CA ILE A 594 -18.23 8.67 15.94
C ILE A 594 -18.99 9.38 17.05
N TYR A 595 -19.87 8.64 17.73
CA TYR A 595 -20.49 9.10 18.95
C TYR A 595 -19.47 9.07 20.08
N CYS A 596 -19.26 10.23 20.69
CA CYS A 596 -18.25 10.45 21.72
C CYS A 596 -18.77 11.36 22.83
N GLU A 597 -17.97 11.53 23.87
CA GLU A 597 -18.16 12.61 24.82
C GLU A 597 -17.79 13.95 24.16
N ASP A 598 -18.32 15.03 24.70
CA ASP A 598 -17.92 16.38 24.29
C ASP A 598 -16.46 16.68 24.66
#